data_AF-A0A2V5PGB0-F1
#
_entry.id   AF-A0A2V5PGB0-F1
#
_cell.length_a   1.000
_cell.length_b   1.000
_cell.length_c   1.000
_cell.angle_alpha   90.00
_cell.angle_beta   90.00
_cell.angle_gamma   90.00
#
_symmetry.space_group_name_H-M   'P 1'
#
loop_
_entity.id
_entity.type
_entity.pdbx_description
1 polymer ?
#
loop_
_entity_poly.entity_id
_entity_poly.type
_entity_poly.pdbx_seq_one_letter_code
_entity_poly.pdbx_strand_id
1 'polypeptide(L)' 'MDASPDSQLLQYLPVLMLGLLAVVFSFGILVVSVVVGKKGKRTPIKDTAYECGMLPVGEGSTRLSVKF' A
#
# COMPACT_ATOMS: atom_id res chain seq x y z
N MET A 1 -24.28 10.61 36.43
CA MET A 1 -23.10 10.96 35.59
C MET A 1 -22.35 9.66 35.39
N ASP A 2 -22.96 8.77 34.62
CA ASP A 2 -22.60 7.37 34.58
C ASP A 2 -21.42 7.19 33.62
N ALA A 3 -20.21 7.29 34.19
CA ALA A 3 -19.00 6.85 33.50
C ALA A 3 -18.92 5.32 33.58
N SER A 4 -19.83 4.62 32.89
CA SER A 4 -19.67 3.20 32.64
C SER A 4 -18.49 3.01 31.67
N PRO A 5 -17.56 2.06 31.92
CA PRO A 5 -16.36 1.87 31.09
C PRO A 5 -16.69 1.60 29.60
N ASP A 6 -17.88 1.04 29.33
CA ASP A 6 -18.38 0.79 27.98
C ASP A 6 -18.55 2.07 27.14
N SER A 7 -18.84 3.21 27.79
CA SER A 7 -18.99 4.50 27.11
C SER A 7 -17.69 5.03 26.51
N GLN A 8 -16.53 4.70 27.10
CA GLN A 8 -15.22 5.11 26.61
C GLN A 8 -14.83 4.33 25.34
N LEU A 9 -15.18 3.04 25.27
CA LEU A 9 -14.91 2.24 24.07
C LEU A 9 -15.75 2.68 22.86
N LEU A 10 -17.00 3.09 23.09
CA LEU A 10 -17.88 3.59 22.04
C LEU A 10 -17.35 4.88 21.37
N GLN A 11 -16.50 5.66 22.05
CA GLN A 11 -15.87 6.85 21.46
C GLN A 11 -14.86 6.50 20.36
N TYR A 12 -14.34 5.27 20.33
CA TYR A 12 -13.43 4.82 19.27
C TYR A 12 -14.15 4.26 18.05
N LEU A 13 -15.46 4.02 18.13
CA LEU A 13 -16.25 3.49 17.01
C LEU A 13 -16.12 4.35 15.74
N PRO A 14 -16.18 5.71 15.80
CA PRO A 14 -15.98 6.55 14.62
C PRO A 14 -14.57 6.44 14.03
N VAL A 15 -13.55 6.28 14.88
CA VAL A 15 -12.16 6.11 14.43
C VAL A 15 -11.99 4.78 13.70
N LEU A 16 -12.59 3.71 14.22
CA LEU A 16 -12.59 2.41 13.56
C LEU A 16 -13.34 2.46 12.23
N MET A 17 -14.50 3.11 12.18
CA MET A 17 -15.25 3.30 10.93
C MET A 17 -14.44 4.09 9.90
N LEU A 18 -13.76 5.16 10.31
CA LEU A 18 -12.87 5.93 9.44
C LEU A 18 -11.71 5.07 8.92
N GLY A 19 -11.08 4.28 9.79
CA GLY A 19 -10.03 3.34 9.41
C GLY A 19 -10.50 2.30 8.38
N LEU A 20 -11.67 1.71 8.61
CA LEU A 20 -12.28 0.79 7.65
C LEU A 20 -12.57 1.46 6.31
N LEU A 21 -13.14 2.67 6.33
CA LEU A 21 -13.40 3.44 5.12
C LEU A 21 -12.10 3.73 4.36
N ALA A 22 -11.02 4.11 5.05
CA ALA A 22 -9.72 4.38 4.44
C ALA A 22 -9.13 3.12 3.76
N VAL A 23 -9.23 1.96 4.40
CA VAL A 23 -8.79 0.68 3.84
C VAL A 23 -9.61 0.32 2.60
N VAL A 24 -10.94 0.39 2.69
CA VAL A 24 -11.84 0.09 1.57
C VAL A 24 -11.60 1.04 0.40
N PHE A 25 -11.43 2.32 0.68
CA PHE A 25 -11.20 3.34 -0.34
C PHE A 25 -9.86 3.16 -1.06
N SER A 26 -8.76 3.00 -0.31
CA SER A 26 -7.42 2.80 -0.88
C SER A 26 -7.33 1.50 -1.68
N PHE A 27 -7.87 0.40 -1.15
CA PHE A 27 -7.93 -0.87 -1.86
C PHE A 27 -8.83 -0.78 -3.10
N GLY A 28 -9.99 -0.12 -2.98
CA GLY A 28 -10.92 0.11 -4.08
C GLY A 28 -10.26 0.85 -5.24
N ILE A 29 -9.55 1.95 -4.96
CA ILE A 29 -8.80 2.70 -5.97
C ILE A 29 -7.71 1.84 -6.62
N LEU A 30 -6.94 1.09 -5.83
CA LEU A 30 -5.88 0.23 -6.36
C LEU A 30 -6.46 -0.84 -7.29
N VAL A 31 -7.53 -1.52 -6.86
CA VAL A 31 -8.21 -2.55 -7.68
C VAL A 31 -8.73 -1.95 -8.98
N VAL A 32 -9.43 -0.81 -8.91
CA VAL A 32 -9.93 -0.12 -10.11
C VAL A 32 -8.79 0.26 -11.05
N SER A 33 -7.68 0.81 -10.51
CA SER A 33 -6.50 1.18 -11.29
C SER A 33 -5.89 -0.02 -12.02
N VAL A 34 -5.76 -1.17 -11.34
CA VAL A 34 -5.23 -2.40 -11.96
C VAL A 34 -6.17 -2.97 -13.00
N VAL A 35 -7.48 -3.01 -12.73
CA VAL A 35 -8.48 -3.56 -13.66
C VAL A 35 -8.60 -2.70 -14.92
N VAL A 36 -8.65 -1.38 -14.77
CA VAL A 36 -8.70 -0.44 -15.91
C VAL A 36 -7.34 -0.39 -16.63
N GLY A 37 -6.23 -0.39 -15.89
CA GLY A 37 -4.86 -0.32 -16.42
C GLY A 37 -4.42 -1.57 -17.19
N LYS A 38 -5.02 -2.73 -16.93
CA LYS A 38 -4.83 -3.97 -17.73
C LYS A 38 -5.20 -3.82 -19.21
N LYS A 39 -5.91 -2.75 -19.60
CA LYS A 39 -6.17 -2.41 -21.01
C LYS A 39 -4.88 -2.05 -21.79
N GLY A 40 -3.79 -1.68 -21.11
CA GLY A 40 -2.50 -1.42 -21.74
C GLY A 40 -1.71 -2.70 -22.07
N LYS A 41 -0.99 -2.71 -23.20
CA LYS A 41 -0.07 -3.82 -23.55
C LYS A 41 1.05 -3.93 -22.50
N ARG A 42 1.07 -5.04 -21.75
CA ARG A 42 2.24 -5.43 -20.93
C ARG A 42 3.33 -6.02 -21.83
N THR A 43 4.56 -5.61 -21.59
CA THR A 43 5.74 -6.08 -22.33
C THR A 43 6.84 -6.35 -21.30
N PRO A 44 7.66 -7.39 -21.45
CA PRO A 44 8.69 -7.74 -20.47
C PRO A 44 9.59 -6.56 -20.06
N ILE A 45 9.96 -5.70 -21.02
CA ILE A 45 10.78 -4.50 -20.79
C ILE A 45 10.13 -3.44 -19.87
N LYS A 46 8.80 -3.44 -19.72
CA LYS A 46 8.10 -2.53 -18.79
C LYS A 46 8.13 -3.04 -17.36
N ASP A 47 8.41 -4.34 -17.18
CA ASP A 47 8.45 -5.02 -15.89
C ASP A 47 9.90 -5.25 -15.42
N THR A 48 10.92 -4.81 -16.19
CA THR A 48 12.33 -4.84 -15.77
C THR A 48 12.67 -3.66 -14.86
N ALA A 49 13.55 -3.87 -13.89
CA ALA A 49 14.11 -2.80 -13.08
C ALA A 49 14.79 -1.74 -13.95
N TYR A 50 14.72 -0.47 -13.52
CA TYR A 50 15.34 0.62 -14.25
C TYR A 50 16.84 0.63 -14.03
N GLU A 51 17.58 0.33 -15.10
CA GLU A 51 19.05 0.42 -15.17
C GLU A 51 19.48 0.81 -16.60
N CYS A 52 18.80 1.82 -17.19
CA CYS A 52 19.07 2.28 -18.56
C CYS A 52 19.05 1.16 -19.63
N GLY A 53 18.21 0.13 -19.44
CA GLY A 53 18.12 -1.02 -20.35
C GLY A 53 19.17 -2.12 -20.10
N MET A 54 20.04 -1.96 -19.11
CA MET A 54 20.89 -3.04 -18.64
C MET A 54 20.08 -3.99 -17.76
N LEU A 55 20.32 -5.31 -17.92
CA LEU A 55 19.78 -6.27 -16.97
C LEU A 55 20.41 -5.97 -15.59
N PRO A 56 19.66 -6.03 -14.49
CA PRO A 56 20.24 -5.87 -13.17
C PRO A 56 21.16 -7.08 -12.92
N VAL A 57 22.47 -6.88 -13.08
CA VAL A 57 23.50 -7.89 -12.83
C VAL A 57 24.36 -7.39 -11.68
N GLY A 58 24.34 -8.09 -10.55
CA GLY A 58 25.16 -7.77 -9.38
C GLY A 58 24.85 -8.69 -8.20
N GLU A 59 25.88 -8.98 -7.40
CA GLU A 59 25.71 -9.53 -6.05
C GLU A 59 24.82 -8.55 -5.26
N GLY A 60 23.74 -9.04 -4.67
CA GLY A 60 22.70 -8.21 -4.06
C GLY A 60 23.28 -7.11 -3.16
N SER A 61 22.70 -5.90 -3.27
CA SER A 61 22.98 -4.67 -2.50
C SER A 61 24.13 -4.75 -1.51
N THR A 62 25.11 -3.85 -1.63
CA THR A 62 26.08 -3.57 -0.57
C THR A 62 25.37 -3.44 0.78
N ARG A 63 26.03 -3.83 1.88
CA ARG A 63 25.42 -3.75 3.23
C ARG A 63 24.91 -2.33 3.45
N LEU A 64 23.59 -2.19 3.55
CA LEU A 64 22.96 -0.90 3.83
C LEU A 64 23.47 -0.41 5.19
N SER A 65 23.77 0.88 5.27
CA SER A 65 24.15 1.50 6.55
C SER A 65 23.04 1.27 7.58
N VAL A 66 23.42 0.87 8.80
CA VAL A 66 22.48 0.66 9.93
C VAL A 66 22.01 1.99 10.54
N LYS A 67 22.48 3.12 9.97
CA LYS A 67 21.92 4.45 10.24
C LYS A 67 20.67 4.61 9.38
N PHE A 68 19.54 4.15 9.92
CA PHE A 68 18.21 4.35 9.35
C PHE A 68 17.68 5.76 9.64
#